data_AF-A0A0M9VMT3-F1
#
_entry.id   AF-A0A0M9VMT3-F1
#
_cell.length_a   1.000
_cell.length_b   1.000
_cell.length_c   1.000
_cell.angle_alpha   90.00
_cell.angle_beta   90.00
_cell.angle_gamma   90.00
#
_symmetry.space_group_name_H-M   'P 1'
#
loop_
_entity.id
_entity.type
_entity.pdbx_description
1 polymer ?
#
loop_
_entity_poly.entity_id
_entity_poly.type
_entity_poly.pdbx_seq_one_letter_code
_entity_poly.pdbx_strand_id
1 'polypeptide(L)'
;MATSSKAHSLKAFYGLHSETQAESAQATEPIPPPKPTLHELTTTKNLHDLMQMSAGMLDGIRDLYADRQSLVYNHHQELVAASETVGHMHKGIQGLAASRAALADQVAKATTQPLTELDTATPASSPGMIDWAKDVDAVAHTPLRLRQLMHANATTEAQTAYEESAPALEAWAHAGVVGAQDLQREAHEIVRPISATT
;
A
#
# COMPACT_ATOMS: atom_id res chain seq x y z
N MET A 1 22.98 -0.03 12.49
CA MET A 1 22.03 -0.89 11.75
C MET A 1 21.03 0.01 11.07
N ALA A 2 21.11 0.20 9.75
CA ALA A 2 20.25 1.10 9.01
C ALA A 2 19.38 0.28 8.04
N THR A 3 18.08 0.18 8.34
CA THR A 3 17.06 -0.46 7.52
C THR A 3 16.55 0.54 6.48
N SER A 4 17.19 0.61 5.32
CA SER A 4 16.68 1.30 4.13
C SER A 4 16.37 0.23 3.09
N SER A 5 15.12 -0.18 2.92
CA SER A 5 14.06 0.49 2.12
C SER A 5 13.77 -0.39 0.90
N LYS A 6 12.97 -1.45 1.11
CA LYS A 6 12.39 -2.27 0.01
C LYS A 6 11.60 -1.42 -1.00
N ALA A 7 11.12 -0.24 -0.59
CA ALA A 7 10.46 0.72 -1.46
C ALA A 7 11.39 1.31 -2.54
N HIS A 8 12.70 1.44 -2.26
CA HIS A 8 13.66 1.88 -3.27
C HIS A 8 13.97 0.80 -4.32
N SER A 9 13.90 -0.47 -3.95
CA SER A 9 14.16 -1.58 -4.88
C SER A 9 13.11 -1.70 -5.97
N LEU A 10 11.83 -1.56 -5.63
CA LEU A 10 10.73 -1.64 -6.61
C LEU A 10 10.72 -0.44 -7.56
N LYS A 11 10.97 0.76 -7.04
CA LYS A 11 11.00 1.99 -7.85
C LYS A 11 12.19 2.03 -8.81
N ALA A 12 13.32 1.45 -8.40
CA ALA A 12 14.47 1.22 -9.27
C ALA A 12 14.20 0.12 -10.32
N PHE A 13 13.50 -0.96 -9.94
CA PHE A 13 13.16 -2.06 -10.85
C PHE A 13 12.22 -1.63 -11.99
N TYR A 14 11.29 -0.70 -11.72
CA TYR A 14 10.36 -0.18 -12.74
C TYR A 14 10.83 1.11 -13.44
N GLY A 15 12.07 1.57 -13.20
CA GLY A 15 12.64 2.73 -13.91
C GLY A 15 11.88 4.05 -13.69
N LEU A 16 11.07 4.15 -12.64
CA LEU A 16 10.29 5.35 -12.30
C LEU A 16 11.15 6.35 -11.52
N HIS A 17 12.23 6.79 -12.16
CA HIS A 17 12.98 7.95 -11.70
C HIS A 17 12.21 9.19 -12.15
N SER A 18 11.81 10.03 -11.20
CA SER A 18 11.20 11.33 -11.45
C SER A 18 12.17 12.19 -12.27
N GLU A 19 11.86 12.33 -13.57
CA GLU A 19 12.10 13.42 -14.54
C GLU A 19 13.11 14.55 -14.23
N THR A 20 14.23 14.26 -13.57
CA THR A 20 15.33 15.24 -13.44
C THR A 20 16.70 14.61 -13.68
N GLN A 21 16.72 13.52 -14.44
CA GLN A 21 17.92 12.96 -15.05
C GLN A 21 17.62 12.49 -16.47
N ALA A 22 17.10 13.41 -17.30
CA ALA A 22 17.03 13.26 -18.75
C ALA A 22 18.39 13.52 -19.42
N GLU A 23 19.49 13.11 -18.77
CA GLU A 23 20.85 13.38 -19.24
C GLU A 23 21.84 12.37 -18.65
N SER A 24 21.67 11.07 -18.93
CA SER A 24 22.75 10.04 -18.90
C SER A 24 22.22 8.62 -19.12
N ALA A 25 21.61 8.35 -20.27
CA ALA A 25 21.51 6.98 -20.80
C ALA A 25 21.23 6.91 -22.32
N GLN A 26 21.46 8.00 -23.07
CA GLN A 26 21.86 7.79 -24.46
C GLN A 26 23.25 7.17 -24.37
N ALA A 27 23.33 5.89 -24.67
CA ALA A 27 24.58 5.28 -25.09
C ALA A 27 25.08 6.11 -26.27
N THR A 28 25.93 7.10 -25.99
CA THR A 28 26.81 7.71 -26.96
C THR A 28 27.81 6.60 -27.32
N GLU A 29 27.37 5.63 -28.11
CA GLU A 29 28.27 4.89 -28.97
C GLU A 29 29.07 5.97 -29.72
N PRO A 30 30.39 6.05 -29.55
CA PRO A 30 31.19 6.99 -30.31
C PRO A 30 30.90 6.73 -31.78
N ILE A 31 30.45 7.76 -32.51
CA ILE A 31 30.16 7.67 -33.93
C ILE A 31 31.37 6.99 -34.58
N PRO A 32 31.22 5.76 -35.10
CA PRO A 32 32.35 5.04 -35.65
C PRO A 32 32.90 5.89 -36.79
N PRO A 33 34.23 6.07 -36.89
CA PRO A 33 34.82 6.85 -37.97
C PRO A 33 34.28 6.35 -39.31
N PRO A 34 34.08 7.24 -40.30
CA PRO A 34 33.56 6.85 -41.59
C PRO A 34 34.40 5.71 -42.13
N LYS A 35 33.75 4.57 -42.43
CA LYS A 35 34.43 3.39 -42.96
C LYS A 35 35.14 3.81 -44.26
N PRO A 36 36.42 3.47 -44.46
CA PRO A 36 37.17 3.88 -45.64
C PRO A 36 36.46 3.39 -46.91
N THR A 37 36.42 4.24 -47.93
CA THR A 37 35.77 3.88 -49.19
C THR A 37 36.55 2.78 -49.91
N LEU A 38 35.86 1.97 -50.72
CA LEU A 38 36.49 0.84 -51.43
C LEU A 38 37.67 1.32 -52.30
N HIS A 39 37.50 2.47 -52.95
CA HIS A 39 38.54 3.07 -53.78
C HIS A 39 39.80 3.46 -52.97
N GLU A 40 39.64 4.01 -51.77
CA GLU A 40 40.76 4.30 -50.88
C GLU A 40 41.48 3.02 -50.43
N LEU A 41 40.73 1.96 -50.12
CA LEU A 41 41.28 0.67 -49.72
C LEU A 41 42.06 -0.01 -50.85
N THR A 42 41.55 0.01 -52.08
CA THR A 42 42.22 -0.60 -53.24
C THR A 42 43.46 0.16 -53.70
N THR A 43 43.53 1.46 -53.39
CA THR A 43 44.68 2.30 -53.76
C THR A 43 45.79 2.27 -52.69
N THR A 44 45.43 2.06 -51.42
CA THR A 44 46.36 2.16 -50.29
C THR A 44 46.87 0.82 -49.79
N LYS A 45 46.11 -0.28 -49.92
CA LYS A 45 46.45 -1.60 -49.36
C LYS A 45 46.75 -2.62 -50.44
N ASN A 46 47.67 -3.54 -50.12
CA ASN A 46 47.96 -4.68 -50.99
C ASN A 46 46.81 -5.72 -50.95
N LEU A 47 46.78 -6.62 -51.94
CA LEU A 47 45.72 -7.63 -52.07
C LEU A 47 45.63 -8.59 -50.87
N HIS A 48 46.77 -8.98 -50.29
CA HIS A 48 46.81 -9.89 -49.15
C HIS A 48 46.18 -9.26 -47.90
N ASP A 49 46.51 -8.00 -47.62
CA ASP A 49 45.93 -7.23 -46.52
C ASP A 49 44.43 -7.01 -46.73
N LEU A 50 43.98 -6.81 -47.97
CA LEU A 50 42.57 -6.71 -48.29
C LEU A 50 41.83 -8.04 -48.04
N MET A 51 42.44 -9.18 -48.42
CA MET A 51 41.87 -10.50 -48.15
C MET A 51 41.79 -10.79 -46.64
N GLN A 52 42.85 -10.49 -45.88
CA GLN A 52 42.86 -10.68 -44.44
C GLN A 52 41.82 -9.77 -43.73
N MET A 53 41.69 -8.52 -44.17
CA MET A 53 40.67 -7.60 -43.66
C MET A 53 39.26 -8.06 -44.02
N SER A 54 39.06 -8.63 -45.22
CA SER A 54 37.78 -9.21 -45.63
C SER A 54 37.40 -10.45 -44.81
N ALA A 55 38.37 -11.32 -44.49
CA ALA A 55 38.15 -12.48 -43.63
C ALA A 55 37.75 -12.04 -42.21
N GLY A 56 38.48 -11.09 -41.62
CA GLY A 56 38.13 -10.55 -40.30
C GLY A 56 36.76 -9.85 -40.27
N MET A 57 36.39 -9.13 -41.34
CA MET A 57 35.04 -8.55 -41.45
C MET A 57 33.96 -9.61 -41.60
N LEU A 58 34.21 -10.69 -42.34
CA LEU A 58 33.27 -11.80 -42.47
C LEU A 58 33.03 -12.50 -41.13
N ASP A 59 34.08 -12.68 -40.33
CA ASP A 59 33.94 -13.24 -38.98
C ASP A 59 33.19 -12.27 -38.06
N GLY A 60 33.50 -10.97 -38.10
CA GLY A 60 32.74 -9.96 -37.36
C GLY A 60 31.26 -9.89 -37.77
N ILE A 61 30.94 -10.07 -39.06
CA ILE A 61 29.55 -10.17 -39.54
C ILE A 61 28.86 -11.42 -38.98
N ARG A 62 29.56 -12.55 -38.89
CA ARG A 62 29.02 -13.79 -38.31
C ARG A 62 28.76 -13.63 -36.82
N ASP A 63 29.67 -13.00 -36.08
CA ASP A 63 29.52 -12.74 -34.64
C ASP A 63 28.34 -11.80 -34.39
N LEU A 64 28.25 -10.69 -35.13
CA LEU A 64 27.10 -9.76 -35.05
C LEU A 64 25.78 -10.44 -35.41
N TYR A 65 25.78 -11.38 -36.35
CA TYR A 65 24.60 -12.16 -36.69
C TYR A 65 24.20 -13.10 -35.55
N ALA A 66 25.17 -13.77 -34.91
CA ALA A 66 24.94 -14.62 -33.76
C ALA A 66 24.40 -13.80 -32.56
N ASP A 67 25.01 -12.65 -32.27
CA ASP A 67 24.58 -11.74 -31.20
C ASP A 67 23.18 -11.20 -31.46
N ARG A 68 22.89 -10.76 -32.69
CA ARG A 68 21.54 -10.33 -33.08
C ARG A 68 20.53 -11.44 -32.88
N GLN A 69 20.84 -12.66 -33.32
CA GLN A 69 19.91 -13.78 -33.21
C GLN A 69 19.69 -14.18 -31.75
N SER A 70 20.75 -14.16 -30.93
CA SER A 70 20.67 -14.37 -29.48
C SER A 70 19.80 -13.31 -28.81
N LEU A 71 20.02 -12.03 -29.14
CA LEU A 71 19.24 -10.91 -28.59
C LEU A 71 17.76 -10.99 -28.99
N VAL A 72 17.47 -11.25 -30.27
CA VAL A 72 16.09 -11.40 -30.77
C VAL A 72 15.41 -12.58 -30.08
N TYR A 73 16.09 -13.72 -29.94
CA TYR A 73 15.50 -14.88 -29.28
C TYR A 73 15.25 -14.62 -27.80
N ASN A 74 16.24 -14.07 -27.06
CA ASN A 74 16.08 -13.78 -25.65
C ASN A 74 14.93 -12.78 -25.42
N HIS A 75 14.93 -11.66 -26.14
CA HIS A 75 13.89 -10.66 -26.01
C HIS A 75 12.51 -11.17 -26.45
N HIS A 76 12.44 -12.01 -27.48
CA HIS A 76 11.17 -12.61 -27.88
C HIS A 76 10.61 -13.52 -26.78
N GLN A 77 11.44 -14.39 -26.20
CA GLN A 77 10.99 -15.28 -25.13
C GLN A 77 10.59 -14.49 -23.88
N GLU A 78 11.32 -13.43 -23.54
CA GLU A 78 10.95 -12.52 -22.45
C GLU A 78 9.61 -11.83 -22.72
N LEU A 79 9.37 -11.33 -23.94
CA LEU A 79 8.08 -10.75 -24.32
C LEU A 79 6.93 -11.75 -24.25
N VAL A 80 7.17 -13.00 -24.68
CA VAL A 80 6.17 -14.07 -24.61
C VAL A 80 5.84 -14.39 -23.15
N ALA A 81 6.86 -14.57 -22.31
CA ALA A 81 6.68 -14.82 -20.88
C ALA A 81 5.96 -13.67 -20.16
N ALA A 82 6.29 -12.42 -20.50
CA ALA A 82 5.60 -11.23 -19.99
C ALA A 82 4.13 -11.22 -20.45
N SER A 83 3.87 -11.53 -21.72
CA SER A 83 2.50 -11.60 -22.27
C SER A 83 1.67 -12.69 -21.59
N GLU A 84 2.25 -13.86 -21.32
CA GLU A 84 1.59 -14.94 -20.56
C GLU A 84 1.27 -14.50 -19.13
N THR A 85 2.21 -13.82 -18.47
CA THR A 85 2.01 -13.28 -17.12
C THR A 85 0.85 -12.27 -17.09
N VAL A 86 0.82 -11.34 -18.05
CA VAL A 86 -0.29 -10.38 -18.20
C VAL A 86 -1.60 -11.11 -18.47
N GLY A 87 -1.59 -12.17 -19.29
CA GLY A 87 -2.76 -13.02 -19.53
C GLY A 87 -3.28 -13.69 -18.25
N HIS A 88 -2.39 -14.25 -17.44
CA HIS A 88 -2.75 -14.85 -16.14
C HIS A 88 -3.30 -13.82 -15.17
N MET A 89 -2.68 -12.65 -15.06
CA MET A 89 -3.17 -11.54 -14.24
C MET A 89 -4.55 -11.07 -14.72
N HIS A 90 -4.74 -10.93 -16.03
CA HIS A 90 -6.02 -10.51 -16.60
C HIS A 90 -7.13 -11.52 -16.31
N LYS A 91 -6.86 -12.82 -16.47
CA LYS A 91 -7.82 -13.88 -16.11
C LYS A 91 -8.14 -13.88 -14.62
N GLY A 92 -7.14 -13.65 -13.77
CA GLY A 92 -7.35 -13.46 -12.33
C GLY A 92 -8.29 -12.29 -12.03
N ILE A 93 -8.03 -11.12 -12.62
CA ILE A 93 -8.87 -9.92 -12.47
C ILE A 93 -10.30 -10.16 -12.98
N GLN A 94 -10.47 -10.83 -14.13
CA GLN A 94 -11.79 -11.19 -14.63
C GLN A 94 -12.51 -12.15 -13.68
N GLY A 95 -11.81 -13.10 -13.08
CA GLY A 95 -12.37 -13.99 -12.04
C GLY A 95 -12.90 -13.21 -10.82
N LEU A 96 -12.20 -12.15 -10.41
CA LEU A 96 -12.61 -11.26 -9.31
C LEU A 96 -13.69 -10.24 -9.72
N ALA A 97 -13.93 -10.03 -11.02
CA ALA A 97 -14.92 -9.05 -11.49
C ALA A 97 -16.34 -9.46 -11.07
N ALA A 98 -16.67 -10.75 -11.16
CA ALA A 98 -17.96 -11.28 -10.73
C ALA A 98 -18.19 -11.10 -9.22
N SER A 99 -17.18 -11.37 -8.39
CA SER A 99 -17.27 -11.16 -6.94
C SER A 99 -17.37 -9.69 -6.57
N ARG A 100 -16.68 -8.81 -7.30
CA ARG A 100 -16.78 -7.35 -7.09
C ARG A 100 -18.18 -6.82 -7.46
N ALA A 101 -18.77 -7.30 -8.55
CA ALA A 101 -20.13 -6.94 -8.93
C ALA A 101 -21.15 -7.42 -7.88
N ALA A 102 -21.03 -8.66 -7.42
CA ALA A 102 -21.89 -9.20 -6.36
C ALA A 102 -21.78 -8.41 -5.05
N LEU A 103 -20.56 -8.02 -4.66
CA LEU A 103 -20.34 -7.21 -3.46
C LEU A 103 -20.89 -5.79 -3.63
N ALA A 104 -20.73 -5.19 -4.81
CA ALA A 104 -21.31 -3.88 -5.12
C ALA A 104 -22.85 -3.90 -5.01
N ASP A 105 -23.49 -4.96 -5.52
CA ASP A 105 -24.94 -5.16 -5.38
C ASP A 105 -25.36 -5.34 -3.92
N GLN A 106 -24.57 -6.07 -3.12
CA GLN A 106 -24.84 -6.23 -1.69
C GLN A 106 -24.71 -4.90 -0.93
N VAL A 107 -23.67 -4.11 -1.21
CA VAL A 107 -23.50 -2.78 -0.60
C VAL A 107 -24.63 -1.84 -1.04
N ALA A 108 -25.02 -1.86 -2.31
CA ALA A 108 -26.15 -1.09 -2.81
C ALA A 108 -27.45 -1.49 -2.10
N LYS A 109 -27.68 -2.79 -1.90
CA LYS A 109 -28.82 -3.30 -1.13
C LYS A 109 -28.76 -2.88 0.34
N ALA A 110 -27.60 -2.98 1.00
CA ALA A 110 -27.41 -2.56 2.39
C ALA A 110 -27.56 -1.04 2.59
N THR A 111 -27.19 -0.24 1.58
CA THR A 111 -27.32 1.23 1.59
C THR A 111 -28.73 1.69 1.24
N THR A 112 -29.42 0.94 0.37
CA THR A 112 -30.78 1.26 -0.10
C THR A 112 -31.86 0.62 0.77
N GLN A 113 -31.52 -0.35 1.63
CA GLN A 113 -32.36 -0.72 2.75
C GLN A 113 -32.32 0.42 3.78
N PRO A 114 -33.35 1.26 3.88
CA PRO A 114 -33.51 2.06 5.09
C PRO A 114 -33.56 1.12 6.29
N LEU A 115 -33.05 1.59 7.42
CA LEU A 115 -33.18 1.01 8.77
C LEU A 115 -34.67 0.90 9.19
N THR A 116 -35.50 0.20 8.44
CA THR A 116 -36.97 0.16 8.63
C THR A 116 -37.42 -1.07 9.43
N GLU A 117 -36.52 -1.94 9.85
CA GLU A 117 -36.85 -3.08 10.73
C GLU A 117 -36.04 -3.07 12.03
N LEU A 118 -35.92 -1.91 12.67
CA LEU A 118 -35.51 -1.82 14.08
C LEU A 118 -36.53 -1.06 14.94
N ASP A 119 -37.83 -1.15 14.60
CA ASP A 119 -38.90 -0.46 15.35
C ASP A 119 -40.19 -1.29 15.54
N THR A 120 -40.15 -2.62 15.36
CA THR A 120 -41.35 -3.48 15.53
C THR A 120 -41.19 -4.64 16.50
N ALA A 121 -40.33 -4.52 17.50
CA ALA A 121 -40.41 -5.34 18.70
C ALA A 121 -39.75 -4.66 19.91
N THR A 122 -40.41 -3.65 20.46
CA THR A 122 -40.15 -3.18 21.82
C THR A 122 -41.12 -3.89 22.77
N PRO A 123 -40.80 -5.05 23.37
CA PRO A 123 -41.34 -5.35 24.68
C PRO A 123 -40.61 -4.46 25.68
N ALA A 124 -41.38 -3.63 26.39
CA ALA A 124 -41.00 -2.82 27.55
C ALA A 124 -39.56 -2.99 28.06
N SER A 125 -38.77 -1.93 27.94
CA SER A 125 -37.47 -1.77 28.59
C SER A 125 -37.56 -2.21 30.06
N SER A 126 -36.90 -3.34 30.36
CA SER A 126 -36.57 -3.67 31.74
C SER A 126 -35.43 -2.76 32.20
N PRO A 127 -35.44 -2.27 33.45
CA PRO A 127 -34.37 -1.44 34.00
C PRO A 127 -33.11 -2.31 34.11
N GLY A 128 -32.15 -2.12 33.20
CA GLY A 128 -30.90 -2.88 33.16
C GLY A 128 -30.41 -3.31 31.77
N MET A 129 -31.20 -3.10 30.71
CA MET A 129 -30.73 -3.38 29.34
C MET A 129 -29.91 -2.20 28.81
N ILE A 130 -28.59 -2.39 28.72
CA ILE A 130 -27.62 -1.40 28.17
C ILE A 130 -27.96 -1.15 26.69
N ASP A 131 -28.15 0.12 26.29
CA ASP A 131 -28.37 0.48 24.88
C ASP A 131 -26.99 0.66 24.23
N TRP A 132 -26.44 -0.44 23.74
CA TRP A 132 -25.10 -0.49 23.13
C TRP A 132 -24.90 0.54 22.00
N ALA A 133 -25.95 0.95 21.31
CA ALA A 133 -25.82 1.92 20.22
C ALA A 133 -25.62 3.36 20.72
N LYS A 134 -26.12 3.70 21.92
CA LYS A 134 -26.06 5.06 22.47
C LYS A 134 -25.02 5.19 23.58
N ASP A 135 -24.90 4.16 24.40
CA ASP A 135 -24.08 4.21 25.61
C ASP A 135 -22.59 3.97 25.29
N VAL A 136 -22.28 3.30 24.17
CA VAL A 136 -20.90 2.89 23.87
C VAL A 136 -19.97 4.04 23.56
N ASP A 137 -20.43 5.00 22.77
CA ASP A 137 -19.62 6.16 22.40
C ASP A 137 -19.29 7.02 23.64
N ALA A 138 -20.32 7.28 24.46
CA ALA A 138 -20.18 8.07 25.67
C ALA A 138 -19.21 7.41 26.67
N VAL A 139 -19.33 6.10 26.91
CA VAL A 139 -18.53 5.36 27.89
C VAL A 139 -17.09 5.13 27.40
N ALA A 140 -16.89 4.80 26.12
CA ALA A 140 -15.55 4.55 25.55
C ALA A 140 -14.67 5.82 25.54
N HIS A 141 -15.28 7.00 25.41
CA HIS A 141 -14.57 8.28 25.40
C HIS A 141 -14.34 8.90 26.78
N THR A 142 -14.84 8.27 27.86
CA THR A 142 -14.66 8.76 29.24
C THR A 142 -13.19 9.01 29.64
N PRO A 143 -12.22 8.07 29.49
CA PRO A 143 -10.84 8.32 29.93
C PRO A 143 -10.15 9.41 29.10
N LEU A 144 -10.50 9.55 27.82
CA LEU A 144 -9.96 10.61 26.96
C LEU A 144 -10.50 11.98 27.37
N ARG A 145 -11.80 12.08 27.67
CA ARG A 145 -12.44 13.30 28.17
C ARG A 145 -11.84 13.71 29.51
N LEU A 146 -11.63 12.76 30.43
CA LEU A 146 -11.01 13.02 31.73
C LEU A 146 -9.56 13.53 31.59
N ARG A 147 -8.76 12.92 30.70
CA ARG A 147 -7.40 13.42 30.40
C ARG A 147 -7.41 14.85 29.87
N GLN A 148 -8.31 15.17 28.96
CA GLN A 148 -8.43 16.53 28.41
C GLN A 148 -8.80 17.55 29.50
N LEU A 149 -9.75 17.23 30.38
CA LEU A 149 -10.14 18.10 31.48
C LEU A 149 -9.02 18.27 32.51
N MET A 150 -8.24 17.21 32.77
CA MET A 150 -7.03 17.30 33.60
C MET A 150 -5.95 18.18 32.98
N HIS A 151 -5.72 18.09 31.67
CA HIS A 151 -4.78 18.98 30.96
C HIS A 151 -5.25 20.44 30.96
N ALA A 152 -6.56 20.68 30.94
CA ALA A 152 -7.16 22.00 31.07
C ALA A 152 -7.21 22.52 32.53
N ASN A 153 -6.70 21.73 33.49
CA ASN A 153 -6.72 22.01 34.93
C ASN A 153 -8.14 22.23 35.52
N ALA A 154 -9.17 21.71 34.86
CA ALA A 154 -10.57 21.78 35.25
C ALA A 154 -10.94 20.58 36.13
N THR A 155 -10.40 20.56 37.35
CA THR A 155 -10.49 19.41 38.27
C THR A 155 -11.91 19.13 38.78
N THR A 156 -12.73 20.17 38.95
CA THR A 156 -14.13 20.04 39.38
C THR A 156 -15.02 19.46 38.28
N GLU A 157 -14.79 19.83 37.02
CA GLU A 157 -15.54 19.31 35.87
C GLU A 157 -15.12 17.87 35.52
N ALA A 158 -13.86 17.52 35.75
CA ALA A 158 -13.39 16.14 35.61
C ALA A 158 -14.06 15.21 36.63
N GLN A 159 -14.22 15.67 37.88
CA GLN A 159 -14.90 14.92 38.94
C GLN A 159 -16.37 14.67 38.62
N THR A 160 -17.10 15.70 38.17
CA THR A 160 -18.52 15.55 37.81
C THR A 160 -18.73 14.66 36.59
N ALA A 161 -17.86 14.76 35.56
CA ALA A 161 -17.92 13.90 34.39
C ALA A 161 -17.62 12.42 34.71
N TYR A 162 -16.76 12.16 35.69
CA TYR A 162 -16.53 10.81 36.21
C TYR A 162 -17.75 10.29 36.98
N GLU A 163 -18.34 11.10 37.86
CA GLU A 163 -19.53 10.72 38.63
C GLU A 163 -20.75 10.42 37.73
N GLU A 164 -20.90 11.16 36.63
CA GLU A 164 -21.95 10.93 35.63
C GLU A 164 -21.77 9.59 34.88
N SER A 165 -20.53 9.18 34.63
CA SER A 165 -20.22 7.95 33.87
C SER A 165 -19.95 6.72 34.74
N ALA A 166 -19.70 6.89 36.03
CA ALA A 166 -19.47 5.82 37.00
C ALA A 166 -20.58 4.75 37.06
N PRO A 167 -21.89 5.08 37.12
CA PRO A 167 -22.93 4.05 37.20
C PRO A 167 -23.05 3.24 35.89
N ALA A 168 -22.75 3.84 34.75
CA ALA A 168 -22.73 3.15 33.46
C ALA A 168 -21.56 2.17 33.36
N LEU A 169 -20.35 2.60 33.78
CA LEU A 169 -19.17 1.73 33.86
C LEU A 169 -19.36 0.57 34.84
N GLU A 170 -20.01 0.82 35.98
CA GLU A 170 -20.34 -0.21 36.95
C GLU A 170 -21.38 -1.21 36.40
N ALA A 171 -22.44 -0.73 35.74
CA ALA A 171 -23.41 -1.61 35.08
C ALA A 171 -22.75 -2.51 34.02
N TRP A 172 -21.78 -1.98 33.26
CA TRP A 172 -21.03 -2.74 32.27
C TRP A 172 -20.05 -3.75 32.87
N ALA A 173 -19.43 -3.40 34.01
CA ALA A 173 -18.60 -4.33 34.77
C ALA A 173 -19.43 -5.50 35.33
N HIS A 174 -20.64 -5.22 35.83
CA HIS A 174 -21.59 -6.24 36.30
C HIS A 174 -22.15 -7.09 35.15
N ALA A 175 -22.31 -6.52 33.96
CA ALA A 175 -22.71 -7.24 32.75
C ALA A 175 -21.58 -8.08 32.13
N GLY A 176 -20.35 -8.01 32.66
CA GLY A 176 -19.22 -8.83 32.21
C GLY A 176 -18.61 -8.38 30.87
N VAL A 177 -18.74 -7.10 30.51
CA VAL A 177 -18.17 -6.57 29.26
C VAL A 177 -16.64 -6.56 29.36
N VAL A 178 -15.98 -7.20 28.38
CA VAL A 178 -14.51 -7.29 28.34
C VAL A 178 -13.91 -5.89 28.27
N GLY A 179 -13.02 -5.56 29.21
CA GLY A 179 -12.35 -4.26 29.29
C GLY A 179 -13.10 -3.17 30.07
N ALA A 180 -14.36 -3.39 30.50
CA ALA A 180 -15.08 -2.40 31.30
C ALA A 180 -14.44 -2.15 32.67
N GLN A 181 -13.89 -3.20 33.31
CA GLN A 181 -13.15 -3.07 34.56
C GLN A 181 -11.82 -2.32 34.40
N ASP A 182 -11.18 -2.46 33.23
CA ASP A 182 -9.92 -1.77 32.92
C ASP A 182 -10.19 -0.29 32.64
N LEU A 183 -11.26 0.03 31.91
CA LEU A 183 -11.72 1.41 31.69
C LEU A 183 -12.10 2.11 33.00
N GLN A 184 -12.82 1.41 33.89
CA GLN A 184 -13.17 1.93 35.21
C GLN A 184 -11.91 2.23 36.04
N ARG A 185 -10.90 1.35 36.00
CA ARG A 185 -9.63 1.53 36.69
C ARG A 185 -8.85 2.72 36.14
N GLU A 186 -8.76 2.84 34.82
CA GLU A 186 -8.06 3.95 34.16
C GLU A 186 -8.73 5.30 34.47
N ALA A 187 -10.07 5.37 34.41
CA ALA A 187 -10.82 6.56 34.78
C ALA A 187 -10.60 6.95 36.26
N HIS A 188 -10.60 5.97 37.16
CA HIS A 188 -10.34 6.20 38.59
C HIS A 188 -8.88 6.65 38.85
N GLU A 189 -7.89 6.11 38.14
CA GLU A 189 -6.49 6.54 38.27
C GLU A 189 -6.27 8.00 37.82
N ILE A 190 -6.98 8.42 36.77
CA ILE A 190 -6.93 9.80 36.29
C ILE A 190 -7.53 10.76 37.34
N VAL A 191 -8.61 10.36 38.02
CA VAL A 191 -9.31 11.22 38.98
C VAL A 191 -8.70 11.19 40.40
N ARG A 192 -8.00 10.11 40.78
CA ARG A 192 -7.29 9.96 42.07
C ARG A 192 -6.51 11.20 42.55
N PRO A 193 -5.66 11.86 41.74
CA PRO A 193 -4.91 13.04 42.19
C PRO A 193 -5.81 14.22 42.61
N ILE A 194 -7.04 14.31 42.12
CA ILE A 194 -8.00 15.37 42.45
C ILE A 194 -8.55 15.17 43.87
N SER A 195 -8.87 13.91 44.22
CA SER A 195 -9.43 13.54 45.53
C SER A 195 -8.44 13.68 46.70
N ALA A 196 -7.13 13.71 46.45
CA ALA A 196 -6.10 13.81 47.48
C ALA A 196 -5.75 15.26 47.89
N THR A 197 -6.21 16.25 47.13
CA THR A 197 -5.91 17.68 47.32
C THR A 197 -7.08 18.49 47.88
N THR A 198 -8.18 17.84 48.28
CA THR A 198 -9.33 18.46 48.96
C THR A 198 -9.35 18.08 50.44
#